data_AF-A0A6P8FZD7-F1
#
_entry.id   AF-A0A6P8FZD7-F1
#
_cell.length_a   1.000
_cell.length_b   1.000
_cell.length_c   1.000
_cell.angle_alpha   90.00
_cell.angle_beta   90.00
_cell.angle_gamma   90.00
#
_symmetry.space_group_name_H-M   'P 1'
#
loop_
_entity.id
_entity.type
_entity.pdbx_description
1 polymer ?
#
loop_
_entity_poly.entity_id
_entity_poly.type
_entity_poly.pdbx_seq_one_letter_code
_entity_poly.pdbx_strand_id
1 'polypeptide(L)'
;MAMGRGKTVSSSRKPLMGSSGASMGTICVGGDAVDLEAAAAENQEFLSTRTSQRKEMVVLNDRLAVSKCAFWLQKQSSALLALLWASSIIEHVALAHRGQNLCVLLSPKVRSLEQQNKLLETEIEALQNRFLKPTGLRMLYEEQLKELRRLADQMRKQRDLAVAAKDARAGQLEMMKAKYEEAVELRRKAEMDIENFRPDVDAATSSRIALEKQLENLEVEIEFLKRIQREEIEDLMKQIYSAHATAGDAFALPDIAAALKQIQHEYDVIAAKNLQEMDSWYNSKFEDLNNKTTNHVDKVRGAREELASAKKDIQGKERDMDGLKTKNDGLEAQILAAQERHKKELEALQARIEALQLELKTTKGKIAHLLMEYQDLLNVKMSLEIEITTYRKLIEGEDMRITSMVQGVMGMSAISAGAIGVMGLGALGAGTGGAANGGLGAGVENGAHGQTIATYSQEQAVEMTERKTVLIC
;
A
#
# COMPACT_ATOMS: atom_id res chain seq x y z
N MET A 1 -44.46 56.55 22.93
CA MET A 1 -44.79 56.83 24.34
C MET A 1 -43.82 57.86 24.89
N ALA A 2 -44.37 59.01 25.25
CA ALA A 2 -44.03 59.89 26.38
C ALA A 2 -42.57 60.13 26.83
N MET A 3 -42.22 61.42 26.76
CA MET A 3 -41.65 62.27 27.82
C MET A 3 -40.16 62.10 28.18
N GLY A 4 -39.36 63.14 28.45
CA GLY A 4 -39.62 64.58 28.60
C GLY A 4 -38.59 65.21 29.58
N ARG A 5 -38.64 66.55 29.68
CA ARG A 5 -38.01 67.48 30.69
C ARG A 5 -36.60 68.00 30.35
N GLY A 6 -36.27 69.30 30.48
CA GLY A 6 -37.03 70.49 30.89
C GLY A 6 -36.11 71.65 31.38
N LYS A 7 -36.71 72.85 31.51
CA LYS A 7 -36.33 74.08 32.28
C LYS A 7 -35.38 75.09 31.59
N THR A 8 -35.70 76.37 31.26
CA THR A 8 -36.39 77.56 31.85
C THR A 8 -35.39 78.66 32.26
N VAL A 9 -35.52 79.90 31.77
CA VAL A 9 -35.84 81.13 32.57
C VAL A 9 -35.67 82.43 31.73
N SER A 10 -36.61 83.34 31.98
CA SER A 10 -36.95 84.68 31.48
C SER A 10 -36.08 85.86 31.97
N SER A 11 -36.18 87.05 31.33
CA SER A 11 -36.60 88.32 31.99
C SER A 11 -36.62 89.59 31.07
N SER A 12 -37.84 90.11 30.83
CA SER A 12 -38.37 91.49 30.99
C SER A 12 -37.69 92.82 30.51
N ARG A 13 -38.54 93.59 29.77
CA ARG A 13 -38.98 95.02 29.90
C ARG A 13 -38.29 96.20 29.15
N LYS A 14 -39.15 96.99 28.46
CA LYS A 14 -39.01 98.38 27.91
C LYS A 14 -39.33 99.47 28.99
N PRO A 15 -39.18 100.81 28.74
CA PRO A 15 -40.21 101.68 28.08
C PRO A 15 -39.64 102.80 27.14
N LEU A 16 -40.31 103.25 26.05
CA LEU A 16 -41.21 104.44 25.84
C LEU A 16 -40.58 105.82 26.21
N MET A 17 -40.60 106.94 25.45
CA MET A 17 -41.70 107.72 24.81
C MET A 17 -41.14 109.01 24.13
N GLY A 18 -41.92 109.70 23.29
CA GLY A 18 -41.89 111.18 23.22
C GLY A 18 -41.79 111.86 21.83
N SER A 19 -42.58 112.90 21.60
CA SER A 19 -43.11 113.42 20.32
C SER A 19 -42.93 114.94 20.09
N SER A 20 -43.39 115.42 18.92
CA SER A 20 -43.91 116.80 18.59
C SER A 20 -42.90 117.93 18.32
N GLY A 21 -43.14 118.96 17.48
CA GLY A 21 -44.26 119.40 16.63
C GLY A 21 -44.21 120.94 16.39
N ALA A 22 -45.05 121.45 15.47
CA ALA A 22 -45.56 122.85 15.30
C ALA A 22 -44.68 123.90 14.55
N SER A 23 -45.22 124.96 13.90
CA SER A 23 -46.55 125.33 13.36
C SER A 23 -46.47 126.74 12.71
N MET A 24 -47.30 126.93 11.67
CA MET A 24 -47.96 128.11 11.07
C MET A 24 -47.60 129.58 11.40
N GLY A 25 -47.73 130.42 10.35
CA GLY A 25 -48.81 131.43 10.31
C GLY A 25 -48.39 132.88 9.96
N THR A 26 -49.17 133.56 9.10
CA THR A 26 -49.08 135.01 8.91
C THR A 26 -50.48 135.60 8.65
N ILE A 27 -50.75 136.73 9.30
CA ILE A 27 -51.95 137.57 9.21
C ILE A 27 -51.56 138.94 8.63
N CYS A 28 -52.49 139.50 7.85
CA CYS A 28 -52.50 140.75 7.11
C CYS A 28 -52.16 142.03 7.91
N VAL A 29 -51.54 143.03 7.26
CA VAL A 29 -52.05 144.41 7.06
C VAL A 29 -51.34 144.99 5.81
N GLY A 30 -52.08 145.74 4.97
CA GLY A 30 -51.70 146.13 3.60
C GLY A 30 -50.54 147.12 3.42
N GLY A 31 -50.05 147.13 2.18
CA GLY A 31 -49.04 148.03 1.62
C GLY A 31 -48.17 147.34 0.56
N ASP A 32 -48.58 147.45 -0.71
CA ASP A 32 -47.90 147.19 -2.00
C ASP A 32 -47.32 145.79 -2.35
N ALA A 33 -47.69 145.30 -3.55
CA ALA A 33 -47.51 143.94 -4.06
C ALA A 33 -46.29 143.78 -5.00
N VAL A 34 -45.62 142.61 -4.95
CA VAL A 34 -44.67 142.12 -5.98
C VAL A 34 -44.72 140.58 -6.09
N ASP A 35 -44.83 140.06 -7.32
CA ASP A 35 -45.07 138.66 -7.75
C ASP A 35 -43.92 137.64 -7.49
N LEU A 36 -44.27 136.35 -7.30
CA LEU A 36 -43.42 135.27 -6.74
C LEU A 36 -43.03 134.10 -7.69
N GLU A 37 -43.34 134.16 -8.99
CA GLU A 37 -43.28 132.94 -9.83
C GLU A 37 -41.94 132.68 -10.55
N ALA A 38 -41.04 133.68 -10.66
CA ALA A 38 -39.73 133.51 -11.31
C ALA A 38 -38.65 132.84 -10.42
N ALA A 39 -38.82 132.87 -9.09
CA ALA A 39 -37.83 132.34 -8.14
C ALA A 39 -37.83 130.80 -8.01
N ALA A 40 -38.86 130.11 -8.52
CA ALA A 40 -38.99 128.66 -8.36
C ALA A 40 -38.13 127.85 -9.35
N ALA A 41 -37.83 128.38 -10.55
CA ALA A 41 -37.15 127.63 -11.61
C ALA A 41 -35.64 127.45 -11.39
N GLU A 42 -34.92 128.49 -10.93
CA GLU A 42 -33.48 128.40 -10.67
C GLU A 42 -33.12 127.43 -9.53
N ASN A 43 -34.02 127.25 -8.56
CA ASN A 43 -33.77 126.40 -7.40
C ASN A 43 -33.74 124.88 -7.78
N GLN A 44 -34.42 124.49 -8.86
CA GLN A 44 -34.53 123.08 -9.24
C GLN A 44 -33.28 122.55 -9.95
N GLU A 45 -32.63 123.37 -10.77
CA GLU A 45 -31.41 122.98 -11.51
C GLU A 45 -30.20 122.81 -10.56
N PHE A 46 -30.11 123.66 -9.54
CA PHE A 46 -29.08 123.57 -8.50
C PHE A 46 -29.16 122.26 -7.70
N LEU A 47 -30.37 121.79 -7.41
CA LEU A 47 -30.58 120.50 -6.71
C LEU A 47 -30.11 119.30 -7.56
N SER A 48 -30.38 119.29 -8.86
CA SER A 48 -30.01 118.17 -9.74
C SER A 48 -28.49 117.98 -9.81
N THR A 49 -27.74 119.07 -9.98
CA THR A 49 -26.27 119.06 -10.05
C THR A 49 -25.65 118.58 -8.74
N ARG A 50 -26.20 119.04 -7.60
CA ARG A 50 -25.74 118.62 -6.27
C ARG A 50 -26.05 117.15 -5.98
N THR A 51 -27.12 116.58 -6.53
CA THR A 51 -27.41 115.15 -6.37
C THR A 51 -26.51 114.25 -7.21
N SER A 52 -26.06 114.70 -8.39
CA SER A 52 -25.15 113.92 -9.26
C SER A 52 -23.75 113.79 -8.63
N GLN A 53 -23.17 114.89 -8.17
CA GLN A 53 -21.87 114.88 -7.49
C GLN A 53 -21.88 114.04 -6.21
N ARG A 54 -23.01 114.00 -5.49
CA ARG A 54 -23.17 113.17 -4.30
C ARG A 54 -23.14 111.66 -4.64
N LYS A 55 -23.66 111.25 -5.80
CA LYS A 55 -23.67 109.84 -6.24
C LYS A 55 -22.29 109.36 -6.67
N GLU A 56 -21.52 110.17 -7.40
CA GLU A 56 -20.15 109.80 -7.80
C GLU A 56 -19.23 109.65 -6.59
N MET A 57 -19.37 110.53 -5.59
CA MET A 57 -18.58 110.46 -4.36
C MET A 57 -18.90 109.18 -3.54
N VAL A 58 -20.14 108.69 -3.59
CA VAL A 58 -20.52 107.40 -2.99
C VAL A 58 -19.89 106.21 -3.73
N VAL A 59 -19.93 106.20 -5.07
CA VAL A 59 -19.36 105.09 -5.87
C VAL A 59 -17.83 104.98 -5.70
N LEU A 60 -17.13 106.12 -5.61
CA LEU A 60 -15.70 106.13 -5.33
C LEU A 60 -15.37 105.62 -3.92
N ASN A 61 -16.18 106.01 -2.92
CA ASN A 61 -16.00 105.54 -1.55
C ASN A 61 -16.24 104.02 -1.43
N ASP A 62 -17.26 103.50 -2.11
CA ASP A 62 -17.55 102.05 -2.13
C ASP A 62 -16.43 101.26 -2.81
N ARG A 63 -15.86 101.76 -3.92
CA ARG A 63 -14.72 101.11 -4.57
C ARG A 63 -13.47 101.07 -3.68
N LEU A 64 -13.20 102.14 -2.95
CA LEU A 64 -12.07 102.20 -2.03
C LEU A 64 -12.27 101.25 -0.83
N ALA A 65 -13.50 101.13 -0.34
CA ALA A 65 -13.87 100.20 0.72
C ALA A 65 -13.67 98.74 0.30
N VAL A 66 -14.10 98.36 -0.91
CA VAL A 66 -13.92 97.00 -1.45
C VAL A 66 -12.45 96.65 -1.61
N SER A 67 -11.62 97.56 -2.14
CA SER A 67 -10.18 97.32 -2.30
C SER A 67 -9.46 97.16 -0.95
N LYS A 68 -9.79 98.01 0.04
CA LYS A 68 -9.27 97.85 1.41
C LYS A 68 -9.72 96.53 2.05
N CYS A 69 -10.98 96.12 1.84
CA CYS A 69 -11.50 94.86 2.38
C CYS A 69 -10.81 93.64 1.74
N ALA A 70 -10.60 93.65 0.43
CA ALA A 70 -9.90 92.58 -0.30
C ALA A 70 -8.43 92.46 0.15
N PHE A 71 -7.71 93.58 0.30
CA PHE A 71 -6.35 93.57 0.80
C PHE A 71 -6.27 93.06 2.25
N TRP A 72 -7.23 93.45 3.09
CA TRP A 72 -7.32 92.98 4.48
C TRP A 72 -7.61 91.48 4.54
N LEU A 73 -8.55 90.97 3.73
CA LEU A 73 -8.86 89.53 3.63
C LEU A 73 -7.68 88.71 3.07
N GLN A 74 -6.95 89.21 2.08
CA GLN A 74 -5.74 88.57 1.56
C GLN A 74 -4.67 88.44 2.66
N LYS A 75 -4.45 89.51 3.43
CA LYS A 75 -3.49 89.51 4.53
C LYS A 75 -3.92 88.59 5.66
N GLN A 76 -5.20 88.58 6.03
CA GLN A 76 -5.79 87.67 7.01
C GLN A 76 -5.62 86.20 6.59
N SER A 77 -5.89 85.87 5.32
CA SER A 77 -5.77 84.52 4.77
C SER A 77 -4.32 84.02 4.77
N SER A 78 -3.36 84.86 4.38
CA SER A 78 -1.93 84.51 4.44
C SER A 78 -1.43 84.24 5.87
N ALA A 79 -1.91 85.01 6.84
CA ALA A 79 -1.58 84.82 8.25
C ALA A 79 -2.18 83.52 8.81
N LEU A 80 -3.42 83.19 8.44
CA LEU A 80 -4.07 81.95 8.85
C LEU A 80 -3.37 80.72 8.26
N LEU A 81 -2.97 80.76 6.99
CA LEU A 81 -2.20 79.66 6.37
C LEU A 81 -0.83 79.48 7.04
N ALA A 82 -0.14 80.56 7.39
CA ALA A 82 1.13 80.50 8.12
C ALA A 82 0.98 79.91 9.53
N LEU A 83 -0.09 80.26 10.25
CA LEU A 83 -0.40 79.70 11.56
C LEU A 83 -0.75 78.20 11.49
N LEU A 84 -1.51 77.78 10.46
CA LEU A 84 -1.82 76.37 10.23
C LEU A 84 -0.56 75.57 9.88
N TRP A 85 0.31 76.10 9.03
CA TRP A 85 1.61 75.48 8.73
C TRP A 85 2.50 75.38 9.96
N ALA A 86 2.59 76.44 10.76
CA ALA A 86 3.36 76.42 12.00
C ALA A 86 2.80 75.39 13.01
N SER A 87 1.48 75.32 13.17
CA SER A 87 0.82 74.33 14.03
C SER A 87 1.11 72.89 13.57
N SER A 88 1.04 72.63 12.26
CA SER A 88 1.34 71.31 11.69
C SER A 88 2.81 70.91 11.90
N ILE A 89 3.75 71.84 11.71
CA ILE A 89 5.18 71.60 11.98
C ILE A 89 5.42 71.30 13.45
N ILE A 90 4.79 72.06 14.37
CA ILE A 90 4.89 71.82 15.81
C ILE A 90 4.35 70.43 16.18
N GLU A 91 3.21 70.02 15.62
CA GLU A 91 2.65 68.68 15.83
C GLU A 91 3.58 67.58 15.33
N HIS A 92 4.15 67.72 14.12
CA HIS A 92 5.10 66.76 13.56
C HIS A 92 6.38 66.64 14.39
N VAL A 93 6.95 67.75 14.84
CA VAL A 93 8.12 67.76 15.72
C VAL A 93 7.80 67.13 17.08
N ALA A 94 6.63 67.43 17.66
CA ALA A 94 6.19 66.84 18.92
C ALA A 94 5.92 65.33 18.83
N LEU A 95 5.43 64.85 17.68
CA LEU A 95 5.27 63.41 17.40
C LEU A 95 6.62 62.71 17.21
N ALA A 96 7.55 63.33 16.48
CA ALA A 96 8.90 62.79 16.30
C ALA A 96 9.66 62.71 17.64
N HIS A 97 9.57 63.73 18.48
CA HIS A 97 10.20 63.75 19.80
C HIS A 97 9.57 62.73 20.75
N ARG A 98 8.24 62.53 20.69
CA ARG A 98 7.57 61.44 21.42
C ARG A 98 8.03 60.06 20.94
N GLY A 99 8.17 59.88 19.62
CA GLY A 99 8.68 58.65 19.02
C GLY A 99 10.13 58.33 19.44
N GLN A 100 11.02 59.32 19.41
CA GLN A 100 12.40 59.15 19.88
C GLN A 100 12.46 58.84 21.38
N ASN A 101 11.71 59.56 22.21
CA ASN A 101 11.66 59.29 23.65
C ASN A 101 11.15 57.88 23.96
N LEU A 102 10.11 57.42 23.24
CA LEU A 102 9.58 56.07 23.39
C LEU A 102 10.62 55.01 22.98
N CYS A 103 11.34 55.24 21.88
CA CYS A 103 12.39 54.34 21.41
C CYS A 103 13.55 54.23 22.42
N VAL A 104 13.97 55.35 23.01
CA VAL A 104 15.02 55.40 24.03
C VAL A 104 14.57 54.69 25.33
N LEU A 105 13.30 54.84 25.73
CA LEU A 105 12.76 54.15 26.91
C LEU A 105 12.61 52.64 26.70
N LEU A 106 12.24 52.20 25.49
CA LEU A 106 11.93 50.80 25.22
C LEU A 106 13.16 49.97 24.82
N SER A 107 14.19 50.59 24.20
CA SER A 107 15.38 49.88 23.71
C SER A 107 16.14 49.07 24.79
N PRO A 108 16.36 49.59 26.01
CA PRO A 108 17.02 48.82 27.07
C PRO A 108 16.19 47.61 27.52
N LYS A 109 14.87 47.77 27.58
CA LYS A 109 13.97 46.68 27.99
C LYS A 109 13.90 45.58 26.93
N VAL A 110 13.84 45.94 25.65
CA VAL A 110 13.89 44.98 24.52
C VAL A 110 15.21 44.23 24.54
N ARG A 111 16.35 44.92 24.67
CA ARG A 111 17.67 44.27 24.75
C ARG A 111 17.79 43.32 25.95
N SER A 112 17.26 43.69 27.11
CA SER A 112 17.24 42.82 28.30
C SER A 112 16.40 41.56 28.07
N LEU A 113 15.24 41.68 27.42
CA LEU A 113 14.39 40.53 27.09
C LEU A 113 15.04 39.63 26.03
N GLU A 114 15.69 40.21 25.02
CA GLU A 114 16.44 39.44 24.01
C GLU A 114 17.61 38.66 24.64
N GLN A 115 18.32 39.26 25.58
CA GLN A 115 19.38 38.57 26.33
C GLN A 115 18.83 37.43 27.19
N GLN A 116 17.70 37.66 27.88
CA GLN A 116 17.05 36.61 28.67
C GLN A 116 16.53 35.46 27.79
N ASN A 117 15.93 35.77 26.64
CA ASN A 117 15.48 34.73 25.70
C ASN A 117 16.66 33.90 25.18
N LYS A 118 17.78 34.54 24.82
CA LYS A 118 19.00 33.81 24.40
C LYS A 118 19.52 32.88 25.49
N LEU A 119 19.52 33.32 26.74
CA LEU A 119 19.94 32.47 27.86
C LEU A 119 19.01 31.26 28.02
N LEU A 120 17.69 31.49 27.97
CA LEU A 120 16.70 30.42 28.03
C LEU A 120 16.83 29.43 26.86
N GLU A 121 17.08 29.92 25.64
CA GLU A 121 17.35 29.08 24.47
C GLU A 121 18.57 28.19 24.70
N THR A 122 19.69 28.76 25.19
CA THR A 122 20.90 27.96 25.48
C THR A 122 20.70 26.95 26.61
N GLU A 123 19.91 27.29 27.63
CA GLU A 123 19.61 26.38 28.74
C GLU A 123 18.70 25.23 28.28
N ILE A 124 17.71 25.52 27.41
CA ILE A 124 16.89 24.50 26.76
C ILE A 124 17.75 23.57 25.91
N GLU A 125 18.65 24.10 25.08
CA GLU A 125 19.56 23.30 24.25
C GLU A 125 20.50 22.43 25.12
N ALA A 126 21.02 22.97 26.22
CA ALA A 126 21.87 22.22 27.14
C ALA A 126 21.11 21.07 27.83
N LEU A 127 19.88 21.32 28.29
CA LEU A 127 19.03 20.30 28.90
C LEU A 127 18.61 19.24 27.87
N GLN A 128 18.23 19.65 26.67
CA GLN A 128 17.93 18.75 25.56
C GLN A 128 19.14 17.85 25.24
N ASN A 129 20.34 18.41 25.14
CA ASN A 129 21.55 17.64 24.90
C ASN A 129 21.88 16.65 26.04
N ARG A 130 21.54 16.99 27.28
CA ARG A 130 21.78 16.12 28.45
C ARG A 130 20.76 14.99 28.58
N PHE A 131 19.49 15.23 28.25
CA PHE A 131 18.40 14.29 28.52
C PHE A 131 17.88 13.56 27.27
N LEU A 132 18.03 14.11 26.07
CA LEU A 132 17.57 13.49 24.81
C LEU A 132 18.64 12.64 24.13
N LYS A 133 19.93 12.85 24.43
CA LYS A 133 20.99 11.95 23.96
C LYS A 133 20.87 10.63 24.72
N PRO A 134 20.61 9.50 24.05
CA PRO A 134 20.54 8.21 24.71
C PRO A 134 21.82 7.99 25.51
N THR A 135 21.70 7.79 26.82
CA THR A 135 22.83 7.39 27.65
C THR A 135 23.41 6.07 27.13
N GLY A 136 24.71 5.84 27.30
CA GLY A 136 25.37 4.64 26.76
C GLY A 136 24.68 3.32 27.16
N LEU A 137 24.10 3.26 28.36
CA LEU A 137 23.30 2.13 28.81
C LEU A 137 22.01 1.92 27.99
N ARG A 138 21.30 3.01 27.63
CA ARG A 138 20.12 2.94 26.77
C ARG A 138 20.48 2.42 25.37
N MET A 139 21.60 2.89 24.81
CA MET A 139 22.11 2.43 23.52
C MET A 139 22.44 0.93 23.54
N LEU A 140 23.10 0.45 24.59
CA LEU A 140 23.41 -0.96 24.76
C LEU A 140 22.13 -1.81 24.84
N TYR A 141 21.14 -1.40 25.63
CA TYR A 141 19.87 -2.12 25.69
C TYR A 141 19.12 -2.08 24.36
N GLU A 142 19.14 -0.96 23.64
CA GLU A 142 18.54 -0.86 22.30
C GLU A 142 19.22 -1.79 21.29
N GLU A 143 20.55 -1.92 21.36
CA GLU A 143 21.31 -2.82 20.50
C GLU A 143 21.03 -4.30 20.83
N GLN A 144 21.01 -4.66 22.12
CA GLN A 144 20.59 -6.00 22.55
C GLN A 144 19.15 -6.33 22.12
N LEU A 145 18.24 -5.36 22.22
CA LEU A 145 16.85 -5.53 21.80
C LEU A 145 16.74 -5.72 20.28
N LYS A 146 17.56 -5.02 19.49
CA LYS A 146 17.65 -5.20 18.04
C LYS A 146 18.19 -6.59 17.69
N GLU A 147 19.22 -7.05 18.39
CA GLU A 147 19.79 -8.39 18.14
C GLU A 147 18.81 -9.50 18.52
N LEU A 148 18.13 -9.38 19.65
CA LEU A 148 17.07 -10.31 20.05
C LEU A 148 15.91 -10.35 19.04
N ARG A 149 15.51 -9.19 18.48
CA ARG A 149 14.51 -9.13 17.41
C ARG A 149 14.99 -9.82 16.13
N ARG A 150 16.25 -9.58 15.74
CA ARG A 150 16.87 -10.23 14.57
C ARG A 150 16.89 -11.76 14.73
N LEU A 151 17.26 -12.24 15.92
CA LEU A 151 17.27 -13.67 16.24
C LEU A 151 15.84 -14.24 16.23
N ALA A 152 14.87 -13.55 16.82
CA ALA A 152 13.47 -13.96 16.77
C ALA A 152 12.93 -14.06 15.33
N ASP A 153 13.26 -13.10 14.48
CA ASP A 153 12.89 -13.12 13.06
C ASP A 153 13.57 -14.27 12.29
N GLN A 154 14.82 -14.59 12.62
CA GLN A 154 15.52 -15.75 12.05
C GLN A 154 14.88 -17.07 12.47
N MET A 155 14.59 -17.24 13.75
CA MET A 155 13.91 -18.43 14.26
C MET A 155 12.51 -18.57 13.65
N ARG A 156 11.79 -17.46 13.46
CA ARG A 156 10.49 -17.44 12.77
C ARG A 156 10.62 -17.91 11.33
N LYS A 157 11.60 -17.41 10.57
CA LYS A 157 11.86 -17.85 9.19
C LYS A 157 12.23 -19.33 9.13
N GLN A 158 13.10 -19.81 10.02
CA GLN A 158 13.47 -21.22 10.09
C GLN A 158 12.26 -22.11 10.41
N ARG A 159 11.42 -21.70 11.36
CA ARG A 159 10.15 -22.38 11.65
C ARG A 159 9.26 -22.42 10.41
N ASP A 160 9.07 -21.31 9.72
CA ASP A 160 8.18 -21.23 8.55
C ASP A 160 8.68 -22.15 7.41
N LEU A 161 9.99 -22.18 7.17
CA LEU A 161 10.60 -23.11 6.24
C LEU A 161 10.43 -24.57 6.67
N ALA A 162 10.61 -24.88 7.96
CA ALA A 162 10.43 -26.24 8.48
C ALA A 162 8.97 -26.71 8.39
N VAL A 163 8.01 -25.82 8.66
CA VAL A 163 6.57 -26.09 8.50
C VAL A 163 6.24 -26.33 7.04
N ALA A 164 6.68 -25.47 6.12
CA ALA A 164 6.47 -25.66 4.69
C ALA A 164 7.06 -26.99 4.18
N ALA A 165 8.27 -27.36 4.64
CA ALA A 165 8.90 -28.63 4.29
C ALA A 165 8.14 -29.84 4.87
N LYS A 166 7.62 -29.73 6.10
CA LYS A 166 6.76 -30.75 6.71
C LYS A 166 5.47 -30.92 5.90
N ASP A 167 4.80 -29.82 5.55
CA ASP A 167 3.53 -29.85 4.82
C ASP A 167 3.73 -30.41 3.40
N ALA A 168 4.84 -30.06 2.73
CA ALA A 168 5.20 -30.66 1.44
C ALA A 168 5.41 -32.18 1.54
N ARG A 169 6.13 -32.65 2.57
CA ARG A 169 6.32 -34.10 2.82
C ARG A 169 5.01 -34.80 3.18
N ALA A 170 4.14 -34.15 3.96
CA ALA A 170 2.82 -34.68 4.30
C ALA A 170 1.96 -34.84 3.03
N GLY A 171 1.94 -33.84 2.15
CA GLY A 171 1.26 -33.93 0.86
C GLY A 171 1.82 -35.04 -0.04
N GLN A 172 3.14 -35.23 -0.09
CA GLN A 172 3.75 -36.37 -0.80
C GLN A 172 3.32 -37.72 -0.23
N LEU A 173 3.26 -37.84 1.10
CA LEU A 173 2.80 -39.05 1.76
C LEU A 173 1.33 -39.34 1.47
N GLU A 174 0.46 -38.33 1.51
CA GLU A 174 -0.96 -38.45 1.17
C GLU A 174 -1.16 -38.89 -0.29
N MET A 175 -0.42 -38.31 -1.23
CA MET A 175 -0.46 -38.75 -2.64
C MET A 175 -0.02 -40.22 -2.79
N MET A 176 1.02 -40.65 -2.07
CA MET A 176 1.47 -42.05 -2.12
C MET A 176 0.46 -43.00 -1.47
N LYS A 177 -0.18 -42.59 -0.37
CA LYS A 177 -1.26 -43.35 0.26
C LYS A 177 -2.45 -43.51 -0.69
N ALA A 178 -2.88 -42.44 -1.36
CA ALA A 178 -3.98 -42.50 -2.33
C ALA A 178 -3.68 -43.47 -3.49
N LYS A 179 -2.46 -43.42 -4.04
CA LYS A 179 -2.02 -44.38 -5.09
C LYS A 179 -1.99 -45.82 -4.58
N TYR A 180 -1.56 -46.03 -3.33
CA TYR A 180 -1.55 -47.34 -2.71
C TYR A 180 -2.98 -47.88 -2.52
N GLU A 181 -3.89 -47.05 -2.01
CA GLU A 181 -5.31 -47.42 -1.85
C GLU A 181 -5.98 -47.76 -3.19
N GLU A 182 -5.72 -46.96 -4.23
CA GLU A 182 -6.18 -47.26 -5.60
C GLU A 182 -5.65 -48.61 -6.09
N ALA A 183 -4.36 -48.89 -5.90
CA ALA A 183 -3.77 -50.17 -6.29
C ALA A 183 -4.35 -51.35 -5.50
N VAL A 184 -4.65 -51.17 -4.21
CA VAL A 184 -5.33 -52.18 -3.38
C VAL A 184 -6.74 -52.45 -3.88
N GLU A 185 -7.50 -51.41 -4.23
CA GLU A 185 -8.86 -51.56 -4.78
C GLU A 185 -8.85 -52.23 -6.16
N LEU A 186 -7.89 -51.90 -7.02
CA LEU A 186 -7.71 -52.59 -8.31
C LEU A 186 -7.34 -54.06 -8.11
N ARG A 187 -6.46 -54.37 -7.16
CA ARG A 187 -6.12 -55.76 -6.81
C ARG A 187 -7.35 -56.51 -6.30
N ARG A 188 -8.13 -55.90 -5.41
CA ARG A 188 -9.37 -56.48 -4.88
C ARG A 188 -10.39 -56.77 -5.98
N LYS A 189 -10.55 -55.85 -6.95
CA LYS A 189 -11.41 -56.08 -8.12
C LYS A 189 -10.93 -57.25 -8.96
N ALA A 190 -9.63 -57.32 -9.26
CA ALA A 190 -9.06 -58.44 -10.00
C ALA A 190 -9.20 -59.78 -9.25
N GLU A 191 -9.00 -59.81 -7.93
CA GLU A 191 -9.23 -60.99 -7.09
C GLU A 191 -10.70 -61.44 -7.13
N MET A 192 -11.64 -60.48 -7.09
CA MET A 192 -13.07 -60.76 -7.21
C MET A 192 -13.44 -61.29 -8.60
N ASP A 193 -12.87 -60.74 -9.67
CA ASP A 193 -13.07 -61.23 -11.03
C ASP A 193 -12.54 -62.66 -11.20
N ILE A 194 -11.39 -62.99 -10.60
CA ILE A 194 -10.85 -64.36 -10.58
C ILE A 194 -11.81 -65.31 -9.86
N GLU A 195 -12.36 -64.92 -8.71
CA GLU A 195 -13.33 -65.75 -7.98
C GLU A 195 -14.64 -65.89 -8.76
N ASN A 196 -15.06 -64.87 -9.50
CA ASN A 196 -16.22 -64.92 -10.38
C ASN A 196 -16.03 -65.86 -11.58
N PHE A 197 -14.80 -65.97 -12.13
CA PHE A 197 -14.51 -66.89 -13.23
C PHE A 197 -14.35 -68.35 -12.79
N ARG A 198 -14.10 -68.60 -11.50
CA ARG A 198 -13.94 -69.94 -10.94
C ARG A 198 -15.13 -70.89 -11.22
N PRO A 199 -16.40 -70.52 -10.95
CA PRO A 199 -17.54 -71.38 -11.27
C PRO A 199 -17.70 -71.63 -12.78
N ASP A 200 -17.34 -70.69 -13.64
CA ASP A 200 -17.39 -70.88 -15.09
C ASP A 200 -16.37 -71.93 -15.56
N VAL A 201 -15.17 -71.92 -14.97
CA VAL A 201 -14.14 -72.95 -15.20
C VAL A 201 -14.61 -74.31 -14.71
N ASP A 202 -15.24 -74.39 -13.53
CA ASP A 202 -15.79 -75.63 -12.97
C ASP A 202 -16.97 -76.16 -13.82
N ALA A 203 -17.83 -75.27 -14.31
CA ALA A 203 -18.93 -75.60 -15.21
C ALA A 203 -18.44 -76.11 -16.58
N ALA A 204 -17.41 -75.46 -17.15
CA ALA A 204 -16.78 -75.92 -18.38
C ALA A 204 -16.09 -77.27 -18.19
N THR A 205 -15.42 -77.47 -17.06
CA THR A 205 -14.73 -78.73 -16.73
C THR A 205 -15.72 -79.87 -16.53
N SER A 206 -16.82 -79.64 -15.81
CA SER A 206 -17.87 -80.66 -15.62
C SER A 206 -18.59 -80.99 -16.94
N SER A 207 -18.85 -79.99 -17.79
CA SER A 207 -19.40 -80.21 -19.14
C SER A 207 -18.46 -81.03 -20.01
N ARG A 208 -17.15 -80.76 -19.97
CA ARG A 208 -16.13 -81.54 -20.67
C ARG A 208 -16.16 -83.00 -20.23
N ILE A 209 -16.13 -83.26 -18.91
CA ILE A 209 -16.17 -84.61 -18.35
C ILE A 209 -17.47 -85.34 -18.74
N ALA A 210 -18.61 -84.65 -18.74
CA ALA A 210 -19.89 -85.24 -19.15
C ALA A 210 -19.88 -85.66 -20.64
N LEU A 211 -19.31 -84.83 -21.51
CA LEU A 211 -19.15 -85.13 -22.94
C LEU A 211 -18.13 -86.27 -23.17
N GLU A 212 -17.01 -86.29 -22.43
CA GLU A 212 -16.03 -87.37 -22.45
C GLU A 212 -16.70 -88.71 -22.09
N LYS A 213 -17.54 -88.74 -21.05
CA LYS A 213 -18.29 -89.95 -20.67
C LYS A 213 -19.34 -90.36 -21.70
N GLN A 214 -20.02 -89.40 -22.33
CA GLN A 214 -20.96 -89.70 -23.41
C GLN A 214 -20.25 -90.28 -24.63
N LEU A 215 -19.07 -89.77 -24.95
CA LEU A 215 -18.21 -90.32 -26.01
C LEU A 215 -17.84 -91.77 -25.70
N GLU A 216 -17.30 -92.05 -24.51
CA GLU A 216 -16.96 -93.42 -24.08
C GLU A 216 -18.17 -94.37 -24.15
N ASN A 217 -19.34 -93.92 -23.71
CA ASN A 217 -20.56 -94.73 -23.79
C ASN A 217 -20.96 -95.05 -25.24
N LEU A 218 -20.91 -94.05 -26.13
CA LEU A 218 -21.23 -94.24 -27.56
C LEU A 218 -20.21 -95.15 -28.25
N GLU A 219 -18.93 -95.08 -27.88
CA GLU A 219 -17.90 -96.00 -28.37
C GLU A 219 -18.23 -97.45 -28.00
N VAL A 220 -18.59 -97.70 -26.73
CA VAL A 220 -19.03 -99.04 -26.26
C VAL A 220 -20.30 -99.50 -26.99
N GLU A 221 -21.28 -98.62 -27.18
CA GLU A 221 -22.52 -98.96 -27.90
C GLU A 221 -22.25 -99.33 -29.37
N ILE A 222 -21.37 -98.59 -30.05
CA ILE A 222 -20.94 -98.91 -31.42
C ILE A 222 -20.26 -100.28 -31.47
N GLU A 223 -19.37 -100.59 -30.53
CA GLU A 223 -18.72 -101.90 -30.45
C GLU A 223 -19.72 -103.02 -30.21
N PHE A 224 -20.69 -102.80 -29.34
CA PHE A 224 -21.77 -103.73 -29.05
C PHE A 224 -22.66 -103.99 -30.27
N LEU A 225 -23.14 -102.93 -30.94
CA LEU A 225 -23.95 -103.05 -32.16
C LEU A 225 -23.17 -103.76 -33.27
N LYS A 226 -21.89 -103.43 -33.46
CA LYS A 226 -21.02 -104.16 -34.40
C LYS A 226 -20.90 -105.64 -34.06
N ARG A 227 -20.91 -106.01 -32.77
CA ARG A 227 -20.89 -107.41 -32.34
C ARG A 227 -22.20 -108.11 -32.65
N ILE A 228 -23.33 -107.53 -32.27
CA ILE A 228 -24.67 -108.07 -32.59
C ILE A 228 -24.81 -108.25 -34.10
N GLN A 229 -24.48 -107.23 -34.88
CA GLN A 229 -24.66 -107.29 -36.32
C GLN A 229 -23.81 -108.39 -36.96
N ARG A 230 -22.62 -108.69 -36.41
CA ARG A 230 -21.82 -109.87 -36.85
C ARG A 230 -22.51 -111.19 -36.49
N GLU A 231 -23.02 -111.31 -35.27
CA GLU A 231 -23.73 -112.51 -34.80
C GLU A 231 -25.04 -112.73 -35.61
N GLU A 232 -25.83 -111.68 -35.84
CA GLU A 232 -27.04 -111.72 -36.66
C GLU A 232 -26.76 -112.08 -38.12
N ILE A 233 -25.70 -111.53 -38.73
CA ILE A 233 -25.30 -111.92 -40.09
C ILE A 233 -24.96 -113.42 -40.12
N GLU A 234 -24.24 -113.92 -39.11
CA GLU A 234 -23.88 -115.33 -39.03
C GLU A 234 -25.14 -116.22 -38.88
N ASP A 235 -26.08 -115.82 -38.04
CA ASP A 235 -27.32 -116.55 -37.81
C ASP A 235 -28.30 -116.47 -38.98
N LEU A 236 -28.43 -115.31 -39.64
CA LEU A 236 -29.19 -115.17 -40.88
C LEU A 236 -28.57 -116.00 -42.00
N MET A 237 -27.25 -116.07 -42.09
CA MET A 237 -26.60 -116.97 -43.04
C MET A 237 -26.96 -118.43 -42.73
N LYS A 238 -26.89 -118.88 -41.46
CA LYS A 238 -27.34 -120.22 -41.05
C LYS A 238 -28.82 -120.45 -41.38
N GLN A 239 -29.67 -119.45 -41.13
CA GLN A 239 -31.10 -119.52 -41.42
C GLN A 239 -31.36 -119.60 -42.91
N ILE A 240 -30.69 -118.84 -43.78
CA ILE A 240 -30.82 -118.94 -45.24
C ILE A 240 -30.40 -120.34 -45.72
N TYR A 241 -29.32 -120.89 -45.18
CA TYR A 241 -28.93 -122.28 -45.47
C TYR A 241 -29.98 -123.29 -44.99
N SER A 242 -30.70 -123.04 -43.89
CA SER A 242 -31.76 -123.91 -43.38
C SER A 242 -33.15 -123.68 -44.00
N ALA A 243 -33.45 -122.45 -44.43
CA ALA A 243 -34.73 -122.03 -45.03
C ALA A 243 -34.79 -122.37 -46.52
N HIS A 244 -33.64 -122.50 -47.20
CA HIS A 244 -33.58 -123.13 -48.51
C HIS A 244 -34.05 -124.61 -48.49
N ALA A 245 -34.17 -125.22 -47.29
CA ALA A 245 -34.55 -126.61 -47.12
C ALA A 245 -35.96 -126.87 -46.56
N THR A 246 -36.79 -125.84 -46.28
CA THR A 246 -38.11 -126.13 -45.64
C THR A 246 -39.23 -125.13 -45.95
N ALA A 247 -40.29 -125.71 -46.53
CA ALA A 247 -41.70 -125.34 -46.51
C ALA A 247 -42.24 -124.41 -47.62
N GLY A 248 -42.97 -125.06 -48.53
CA GLY A 248 -44.02 -124.46 -49.35
C GLY A 248 -45.39 -124.46 -48.66
N ASP A 249 -46.18 -123.49 -49.11
CA ASP A 249 -47.63 -123.34 -49.23
C ASP A 249 -48.63 -123.66 -48.09
N ALA A 250 -49.29 -122.55 -47.72
CA ALA A 250 -50.74 -122.30 -47.66
C ALA A 250 -51.58 -122.88 -46.50
N PHE A 251 -52.19 -121.99 -45.72
CA PHE A 251 -53.51 -122.25 -45.16
C PHE A 251 -54.43 -121.02 -45.18
N ALA A 252 -55.72 -121.36 -45.28
CA ALA A 252 -56.86 -120.59 -45.72
C ALA A 252 -57.09 -119.24 -45.03
N LEU A 253 -57.42 -118.23 -45.84
CA LEU A 253 -57.72 -116.90 -45.36
C LEU A 253 -59.22 -116.74 -44.99
N PRO A 254 -59.54 -116.23 -43.78
CA PRO A 254 -60.90 -115.91 -43.34
C PRO A 254 -61.31 -114.52 -43.82
N ASP A 255 -62.54 -114.37 -44.33
CA ASP A 255 -63.18 -113.15 -44.89
C ASP A 255 -62.31 -111.88 -44.91
N ILE A 256 -61.40 -111.88 -45.87
CA ILE A 256 -60.33 -110.91 -46.05
C ILE A 256 -60.87 -109.64 -46.62
N ALA A 257 -61.99 -109.66 -47.36
CA ALA A 257 -62.42 -108.48 -48.09
C ALA A 257 -62.83 -107.34 -47.15
N ALA A 258 -63.47 -107.63 -46.01
CA ALA A 258 -63.83 -106.64 -45.00
C ALA A 258 -62.63 -106.22 -44.13
N ALA A 259 -61.84 -107.19 -43.66
CA ALA A 259 -60.62 -106.92 -42.89
C ALA A 259 -59.58 -106.16 -43.72
N LEU A 260 -59.41 -106.48 -45.00
CA LEU A 260 -58.45 -105.86 -45.92
C LEU A 260 -58.92 -104.48 -46.37
N LYS A 261 -60.24 -104.23 -46.51
CA LYS A 261 -60.77 -102.86 -46.68
C LYS A 261 -60.61 -102.00 -45.42
N GLN A 262 -60.84 -102.56 -44.23
CA GLN A 262 -60.60 -101.83 -42.97
C GLN A 262 -59.10 -101.56 -42.78
N ILE A 263 -58.25 -102.56 -43.01
CA ILE A 263 -56.79 -102.41 -42.98
C ILE A 263 -56.36 -101.37 -44.02
N GLN A 264 -56.87 -101.42 -45.24
CA GLN A 264 -56.56 -100.43 -46.28
C GLN A 264 -56.99 -99.02 -45.87
N HIS A 265 -58.19 -98.86 -45.29
CA HIS A 265 -58.65 -97.58 -44.77
C HIS A 265 -57.80 -97.06 -43.61
N GLU A 266 -57.45 -97.90 -42.63
CA GLU A 266 -56.54 -97.56 -41.54
C GLU A 266 -55.15 -97.21 -42.07
N TYR A 267 -54.65 -97.93 -43.08
CA TYR A 267 -53.39 -97.60 -43.75
C TYR A 267 -53.46 -96.26 -44.47
N ASP A 268 -54.55 -95.96 -45.17
CA ASP A 268 -54.73 -94.68 -45.86
C ASP A 268 -54.80 -93.53 -44.85
N VAL A 269 -55.48 -93.71 -43.72
CA VAL A 269 -55.55 -92.74 -42.62
C VAL A 269 -54.19 -92.56 -41.95
N ILE A 270 -53.47 -93.65 -41.64
CA ILE A 270 -52.13 -93.60 -41.04
C ILE A 270 -51.14 -92.96 -42.01
N ALA A 271 -51.19 -93.27 -43.30
CA ALA A 271 -50.32 -92.69 -44.31
C ALA A 271 -50.59 -91.19 -44.48
N ALA A 272 -51.86 -90.77 -44.53
CA ALA A 272 -52.24 -89.36 -44.59
C ALA A 272 -51.81 -88.60 -43.33
N LYS A 273 -52.00 -89.22 -42.15
CA LYS A 273 -51.58 -88.64 -40.87
C LYS A 273 -50.06 -88.53 -40.76
N ASN A 274 -49.32 -89.55 -41.18
CA ASN A 274 -47.86 -89.55 -41.20
C ASN A 274 -47.32 -88.48 -42.15
N LEU A 275 -47.92 -88.33 -43.35
CA LEU A 275 -47.57 -87.25 -44.28
C LEU A 275 -47.82 -85.87 -43.66
N GLN A 276 -48.97 -85.66 -43.01
CA GLN A 276 -49.29 -84.39 -42.34
C GLN A 276 -48.36 -84.11 -41.15
N GLU A 277 -48.07 -85.12 -40.32
CA GLU A 277 -47.14 -85.02 -39.20
C GLU A 277 -45.74 -84.70 -39.72
N MET A 278 -45.30 -85.34 -40.80
CA MET A 278 -44.02 -85.08 -41.46
C MET A 278 -43.95 -83.66 -42.01
N ASP A 279 -44.96 -83.19 -42.74
CA ASP A 279 -45.01 -81.81 -43.26
C ASP A 279 -45.01 -80.78 -42.13
N SER A 280 -45.77 -81.02 -41.07
CA SER A 280 -45.78 -80.14 -39.89
C SER A 280 -44.43 -80.11 -39.17
N TRP A 281 -43.76 -81.26 -39.08
CA TRP A 281 -42.43 -81.39 -38.49
C TRP A 281 -41.38 -80.68 -39.33
N TYR A 282 -41.40 -80.85 -40.65
CA TYR A 282 -40.49 -80.13 -41.56
C TYR A 282 -40.73 -78.63 -41.52
N ASN A 283 -41.98 -78.16 -41.58
CA ASN A 283 -42.29 -76.73 -41.47
C ASN A 283 -41.80 -76.15 -40.14
N SER A 284 -42.07 -76.82 -39.02
CA SER A 284 -41.57 -76.40 -37.71
C SER A 284 -40.04 -76.36 -37.67
N LYS A 285 -39.37 -77.35 -38.28
CA LYS A 285 -37.90 -77.38 -38.32
C LYS A 285 -37.32 -76.28 -39.19
N PHE A 286 -37.95 -75.98 -40.32
CA PHE A 286 -37.57 -74.86 -41.19
C PHE A 286 -37.76 -73.53 -40.47
N GLU A 287 -38.86 -73.33 -39.76
CA GLU A 287 -39.10 -72.13 -38.96
C GLU A 287 -38.06 -71.99 -37.82
N ASP A 288 -37.75 -73.06 -37.09
CA ASP A 288 -36.71 -73.05 -36.04
C ASP A 288 -35.34 -72.65 -36.62
N LEU A 289 -34.94 -73.22 -37.76
CA LEU A 289 -33.69 -72.86 -38.43
C LEU A 289 -33.70 -71.42 -38.96
N ASN A 290 -34.82 -70.96 -39.52
CA ASN A 290 -34.96 -69.60 -40.03
C ASN A 290 -34.92 -68.57 -38.88
N ASN A 291 -35.58 -68.86 -37.77
CA ASN A 291 -35.56 -68.04 -36.55
C ASN A 291 -34.16 -67.99 -35.94
N LYS A 292 -33.46 -69.13 -35.84
CA LYS A 292 -32.05 -69.18 -35.37
C LYS A 292 -31.13 -68.35 -36.26
N THR A 293 -31.29 -68.46 -37.58
CA THR A 293 -30.50 -67.69 -38.55
C THR A 293 -30.77 -66.19 -38.41
N THR A 294 -32.04 -65.78 -38.35
CA THR A 294 -32.44 -64.38 -38.18
C THR A 294 -31.91 -63.81 -36.86
N ASN A 295 -32.10 -64.53 -35.75
CA ASN A 295 -31.58 -64.14 -34.45
C ASN A 295 -30.04 -64.02 -34.44
N HIS A 296 -29.33 -64.91 -35.15
CA HIS A 296 -27.88 -64.82 -35.28
C HIS A 296 -27.47 -63.58 -36.07
N VAL A 297 -28.15 -63.27 -37.18
CA VAL A 297 -27.92 -62.05 -37.97
C VAL A 297 -28.16 -60.80 -37.12
N ASP A 298 -29.23 -60.78 -36.31
CA ASP A 298 -29.55 -59.67 -35.42
C ASP A 298 -28.49 -59.48 -34.33
N LYS A 299 -28.02 -60.56 -33.70
CA LYS A 299 -26.92 -60.50 -32.72
C LYS A 299 -25.63 -59.98 -33.34
N VAL A 300 -25.28 -60.43 -34.54
CA VAL A 300 -24.10 -59.95 -35.26
C VAL A 300 -24.24 -58.46 -35.62
N ARG A 301 -25.44 -58.02 -36.01
CA ARG A 301 -25.73 -56.61 -36.29
C ARG A 301 -25.60 -55.76 -35.02
N GLY A 302 -26.19 -56.18 -33.90
CA GLY A 302 -26.06 -55.50 -32.61
C GLY A 302 -24.60 -55.37 -32.16
N ALA A 303 -23.83 -56.47 -32.23
CA ALA A 303 -22.41 -56.45 -31.90
C ALA A 303 -21.59 -55.50 -32.80
N ARG A 304 -21.94 -55.39 -34.10
CA ARG A 304 -21.30 -54.44 -35.01
C ARG A 304 -21.64 -52.99 -34.68
N GLU A 305 -22.86 -52.70 -34.28
CA GLU A 305 -23.30 -51.37 -33.86
C GLU A 305 -22.62 -50.95 -32.55
N GLU A 306 -22.54 -51.85 -31.56
CA GLU A 306 -21.80 -51.64 -30.32
C GLU A 306 -20.30 -51.39 -30.58
N LEU A 307 -19.69 -52.19 -31.45
CA LEU A 307 -18.29 -52.00 -31.86
C LEU A 307 -18.08 -50.64 -32.54
N ALA A 308 -19.01 -50.22 -33.40
CA ALA A 308 -18.94 -48.91 -34.06
C ALA A 308 -19.11 -47.75 -33.07
N SER A 309 -20.01 -47.88 -32.10
CA SER A 309 -20.19 -46.90 -31.02
C SER A 309 -18.94 -46.81 -30.14
N ALA A 310 -18.42 -47.94 -29.66
CA ALA A 310 -17.21 -47.99 -28.86
C ALA A 310 -16.01 -47.38 -29.59
N LYS A 311 -15.88 -47.64 -30.90
CA LYS A 311 -14.84 -47.02 -31.73
C LYS A 311 -15.00 -45.50 -31.81
N LYS A 312 -16.23 -44.99 -31.93
CA LYS A 312 -16.51 -43.54 -31.93
C LYS A 312 -16.17 -42.92 -30.58
N ASP A 313 -16.48 -43.59 -29.49
CA ASP A 313 -16.18 -43.13 -28.13
C ASP A 313 -14.68 -43.10 -27.87
N ILE A 314 -13.94 -44.14 -28.28
CA ILE A 314 -12.47 -44.17 -28.24
C ILE A 314 -11.89 -42.96 -28.96
N GLN A 315 -12.31 -42.69 -30.19
CA GLN A 315 -11.84 -41.52 -30.93
C GLN A 315 -12.23 -40.19 -30.26
N GLY A 316 -13.39 -40.14 -29.59
CA GLY A 316 -13.79 -38.98 -28.78
C GLY A 316 -12.80 -38.75 -27.63
N LYS A 317 -12.51 -39.81 -26.86
CA LYS A 317 -11.56 -39.77 -25.75
C LYS A 317 -10.12 -39.47 -26.18
N GLU A 318 -9.69 -39.96 -27.34
CA GLU A 318 -8.38 -39.61 -27.91
C GLU A 318 -8.28 -38.11 -28.20
N ARG A 319 -9.31 -37.50 -28.81
CA ARG A 319 -9.35 -36.05 -29.06
C ARG A 319 -9.37 -35.25 -27.77
N ASP A 320 -10.14 -35.69 -26.77
CA ASP A 320 -10.17 -35.05 -25.45
C ASP A 320 -8.80 -35.11 -24.77
N MET A 321 -8.13 -36.28 -24.84
CA MET A 321 -6.77 -36.46 -24.32
C MET A 321 -5.78 -35.53 -25.02
N ASP A 322 -5.80 -35.44 -26.35
CA ASP A 322 -4.89 -34.56 -27.10
C ASP A 322 -5.18 -33.07 -26.83
N GLY A 323 -6.46 -32.71 -26.64
CA GLY A 323 -6.85 -31.38 -26.20
C GLY A 323 -6.35 -31.04 -24.79
N LEU A 324 -6.39 -32.00 -23.87
CA LEU A 324 -5.84 -31.83 -22.52
C LEU A 324 -4.31 -31.76 -22.52
N LYS A 325 -3.62 -32.57 -23.32
CA LYS A 325 -2.16 -32.47 -23.50
C LYS A 325 -1.75 -31.09 -24.00
N THR A 326 -2.40 -30.59 -25.05
CA THR A 326 -2.13 -29.26 -25.60
C THR A 326 -2.35 -28.15 -24.57
N LYS A 327 -3.40 -28.27 -23.74
CA LYS A 327 -3.64 -27.34 -22.62
C LYS A 327 -2.55 -27.42 -21.56
N ASN A 328 -2.10 -28.63 -21.21
CA ASN A 328 -1.03 -28.82 -20.25
C ASN A 328 0.28 -28.21 -20.76
N ASP A 329 0.67 -28.51 -22.00
CA ASP A 329 1.86 -27.93 -22.64
C ASP A 329 1.80 -26.39 -22.65
N GLY A 330 0.61 -25.83 -22.92
CA GLY A 330 0.38 -24.39 -22.87
C GLY A 330 0.51 -23.80 -21.47
N LEU A 331 0.06 -24.50 -20.42
CA LEU A 331 0.20 -24.07 -19.03
C LEU A 331 1.66 -24.19 -18.56
N GLU A 332 2.35 -25.27 -18.91
CA GLU A 332 3.78 -25.44 -18.62
C GLU A 332 4.62 -24.33 -19.27
N ALA A 333 4.33 -23.98 -20.52
CA ALA A 333 4.98 -22.85 -21.20
C ALA A 333 4.70 -21.51 -20.51
N GLN A 334 3.48 -21.28 -20.01
CA GLN A 334 3.14 -20.07 -19.25
C GLN A 334 3.89 -20.01 -17.91
N ILE A 335 4.01 -21.13 -17.20
CA ILE A 335 4.75 -21.24 -15.94
C ILE A 335 6.23 -20.92 -16.18
N LEU A 336 6.85 -21.53 -17.20
CA LEU A 336 8.26 -21.26 -17.54
C LEU A 336 8.47 -19.78 -17.91
N ALA A 337 7.58 -19.20 -18.71
CA ALA A 337 7.65 -17.78 -19.06
C ALA A 337 7.49 -16.86 -17.83
N ALA A 338 6.62 -17.22 -16.87
CA ALA A 338 6.47 -16.48 -15.62
C ALA A 338 7.71 -16.59 -14.73
N GLN A 339 8.28 -17.80 -14.59
CA GLN A 339 9.52 -18.04 -13.84
C GLN A 339 10.69 -17.22 -14.42
N GLU A 340 10.83 -17.20 -15.75
CA GLU A 340 11.90 -16.42 -16.41
C GLU A 340 11.71 -14.90 -16.23
N ARG A 341 10.47 -14.40 -16.27
CA ARG A 341 10.20 -12.97 -15.94
C ARG A 341 10.60 -12.65 -14.51
N HIS A 342 10.16 -13.46 -13.54
CA HIS A 342 10.51 -13.24 -12.14
C HIS A 342 12.00 -13.36 -11.87
N LYS A 343 12.69 -14.29 -12.53
CA LYS A 343 14.14 -14.40 -12.46
C LYS A 343 14.83 -13.11 -12.92
N LYS A 344 14.42 -12.55 -14.06
CA LYS A 344 14.93 -11.26 -14.56
C LYS A 344 14.63 -10.09 -13.62
N GLU A 345 13.44 -10.06 -13.03
CA GLU A 345 13.08 -9.05 -12.03
C GLU A 345 13.96 -9.16 -10.77
N LEU A 346 14.22 -10.37 -10.29
CA LEU A 346 15.12 -10.61 -9.15
C LEU A 346 16.56 -10.19 -9.48
N GLU A 347 17.07 -10.54 -10.66
CA GLU A 347 18.40 -10.11 -11.12
C GLU A 347 18.50 -8.58 -11.21
N ALA A 348 17.47 -7.90 -11.74
CA ALA A 348 17.42 -6.44 -11.80
C ALA A 348 17.38 -5.78 -10.41
N LEU A 349 16.58 -6.32 -9.48
CA LEU A 349 16.54 -5.84 -8.10
C LEU A 349 17.87 -6.07 -7.37
N GLN A 350 18.51 -7.22 -7.58
CA GLN A 350 19.82 -7.54 -7.02
C GLN A 350 20.88 -6.56 -7.54
N ALA A 351 20.92 -6.28 -8.84
CA ALA A 351 21.80 -5.28 -9.42
C ALA A 351 21.55 -3.88 -8.85
N ARG A 352 20.28 -3.51 -8.59
CA ARG A 352 19.94 -2.24 -7.95
C ARG A 352 20.43 -2.16 -6.50
N ILE A 353 20.34 -3.25 -5.74
CA ILE A 353 20.87 -3.34 -4.37
C ILE A 353 22.39 -3.14 -4.40
N GLU A 354 23.10 -3.82 -5.30
CA GLU A 354 24.56 -3.72 -5.43
C GLU A 354 25.00 -2.30 -5.79
N ALA A 355 24.29 -1.64 -6.72
CA ALA A 355 24.54 -0.24 -7.05
C ALA A 355 24.37 0.69 -5.84
N LEU A 356 23.29 0.53 -5.07
CA LEU A 356 23.06 1.32 -3.85
C LEU A 356 24.09 1.03 -2.76
N GLN A 357 24.54 -0.22 -2.61
CA GLN A 357 25.62 -0.57 -1.69
C GLN A 357 26.95 0.09 -2.09
N LEU A 358 27.24 0.18 -3.40
CA LEU A 358 28.43 0.87 -3.91
C LEU A 358 28.34 2.39 -3.67
N GLU A 359 27.20 3.01 -3.93
CA GLU A 359 26.94 4.42 -3.62
C GLU A 359 27.12 4.71 -2.13
N LEU A 360 26.60 3.82 -1.26
CA LEU A 360 26.77 3.94 0.19
C LEU A 360 28.24 3.84 0.61
N LYS A 361 29.01 2.88 0.06
CA LYS A 361 30.45 2.79 0.33
C LYS A 361 31.19 4.04 -0.14
N THR A 362 30.85 4.56 -1.32
CA THR A 362 31.46 5.76 -1.89
C THR A 362 31.18 6.99 -1.03
N THR A 363 29.94 7.19 -0.61
CA THR A 363 29.55 8.32 0.27
C THR A 363 30.20 8.24 1.64
N LYS A 364 30.29 7.04 2.24
CA LYS A 364 31.06 6.83 3.48
C LYS A 364 32.53 7.19 3.31
N GLY A 365 33.16 6.81 2.19
CA GLY A 365 34.53 7.20 1.85
C GLY A 365 34.70 8.72 1.75
N LYS A 366 33.76 9.41 1.10
CA LYS A 366 33.75 10.88 1.01
C LYS A 366 33.63 11.53 2.39
N ILE A 367 32.76 11.02 3.26
CA ILE A 367 32.61 11.53 4.65
C ILE A 367 33.89 11.33 5.44
N ALA A 368 34.52 10.15 5.35
CA ALA A 368 35.80 9.89 6.01
C ALA A 368 36.90 10.85 5.54
N HIS A 369 36.95 11.12 4.24
CA HIS A 369 37.91 12.08 3.68
C HIS A 369 37.68 13.51 4.19
N LEU A 370 36.43 14.00 4.16
CA LEU A 370 36.08 15.31 4.71
C LEU A 370 36.44 15.43 6.19
N LEU A 371 36.22 14.38 6.98
CA LEU A 371 36.61 14.37 8.40
C LEU A 371 38.12 14.52 8.60
N MET A 372 38.94 13.91 7.74
CA MET A 372 40.39 14.11 7.76
C MET A 372 40.76 15.56 7.42
N GLU A 373 40.19 16.13 6.35
CA GLU A 373 40.42 17.53 5.98
C GLU A 373 40.02 18.51 7.09
N TYR A 374 38.90 18.26 7.78
CA TYR A 374 38.47 19.04 8.93
C TYR A 374 39.46 18.95 10.10
N GLN A 375 39.98 17.76 10.39
CA GLN A 375 40.96 17.56 11.44
C GLN A 375 42.28 18.28 11.12
N ASP A 376 42.73 18.22 9.86
CA ASP A 376 43.94 18.92 9.41
C ASP A 376 43.79 20.45 9.52
N LEU A 377 42.63 20.98 9.10
CA LEU A 377 42.33 22.40 9.25
C LEU A 377 42.25 22.83 10.72
N LEU A 378 41.67 22.00 11.58
CA LEU A 378 41.65 22.22 13.03
C LEU A 378 43.05 22.27 13.61
N ASN A 379 43.95 21.36 13.19
CA ASN A 379 45.34 21.35 13.63
C ASN A 379 46.06 22.65 13.23
N VAL A 380 45.87 23.13 11.99
CA VAL A 380 46.41 24.43 11.53
C VAL A 380 45.85 25.59 12.36
N LYS A 381 44.53 25.60 12.62
CA LYS A 381 43.88 26.62 13.43
C LYS A 381 44.43 26.65 14.86
N MET A 382 44.67 25.49 15.47
CA MET A 382 45.32 25.41 16.79
C MET A 382 46.76 25.95 16.76
N SER A 383 47.54 25.65 15.72
CA SER A 383 48.89 26.20 15.54
C SER A 383 48.86 27.72 15.45
N LEU A 384 47.95 28.29 14.65
CA LEU A 384 47.78 29.74 14.53
C LEU A 384 47.31 30.38 15.84
N GLU A 385 46.44 29.72 16.62
CA GLU A 385 46.04 30.20 17.94
C GLU A 385 47.24 30.27 18.90
N ILE A 386 48.13 29.27 18.87
CA ILE A 386 49.38 29.30 19.63
C ILE A 386 50.23 30.49 19.17
N GLU A 387 50.46 30.67 17.87
CA GLU A 387 51.21 31.80 17.32
C GLU A 387 50.63 33.15 17.78
N ILE A 388 49.32 33.37 17.66
CA ILE A 388 48.65 34.61 18.12
C ILE A 388 48.88 34.84 19.61
N THR A 389 48.74 33.80 20.45
CA THR A 389 49.01 33.95 21.88
C THR A 389 50.46 34.29 22.19
N THR A 390 51.41 33.74 21.42
CA THR A 390 52.83 34.10 21.55
C THR A 390 53.11 35.54 21.09
N TYR A 391 52.54 35.97 19.95
CA TYR A 391 52.66 37.35 19.49
C TYR A 391 52.05 38.34 20.48
N ARG A 392 50.88 38.04 21.06
CA ARG A 392 50.26 38.88 22.11
C ARG A 392 51.16 39.02 23.33
N LYS A 393 51.74 37.93 23.83
CA LYS A 393 52.69 37.97 24.96
C LYS A 393 53.94 38.80 24.66
N LEU A 394 54.45 38.74 23.43
CA LEU A 394 55.60 39.52 23.01
C LEU A 394 55.29 41.02 22.97
N ILE A 395 54.10 41.39 22.47
CA ILE A 395 53.61 42.77 22.45
C ILE A 395 53.37 43.27 23.88
N GLU A 396 52.71 42.49 24.74
CA GLU A 396 52.51 42.84 26.16
C GLU A 396 53.86 43.06 26.87
N GLY A 397 54.89 42.25 26.57
CA GLY A 397 56.24 42.47 27.08
C GLY A 397 56.91 43.76 26.58
N GLU A 398 56.65 44.15 25.33
CA GLU A 398 57.11 45.42 24.75
C GLU A 398 56.38 46.62 25.36
N ASP A 399 55.05 46.54 25.49
CA ASP A 399 54.21 47.56 26.11
C ASP A 399 54.59 47.79 27.58
N MET A 400 54.95 46.75 28.32
CA MET A 400 55.49 46.87 29.68
C MET A 400 56.84 47.60 29.71
N ARG A 401 57.72 47.33 28.73
CA ARG A 401 59.01 48.05 28.60
C ARG A 401 58.81 49.52 28.21
N ILE A 402 57.91 49.80 27.28
CA ILE A 402 57.59 51.17 26.87
C ILE A 402 56.89 51.93 28.02
N THR A 403 55.94 51.30 28.72
CA THR A 403 55.26 51.87 29.88
C THR A 403 56.25 52.16 31.02
N SER A 404 57.20 51.26 31.29
CA SER A 404 58.26 51.52 32.29
C SER A 404 59.25 52.61 31.85
N MET A 405 59.54 52.74 30.55
CA MET A 405 60.30 53.89 30.03
C MET A 405 59.51 55.21 30.15
N VAL A 406 58.21 55.22 29.84
CA VAL A 406 57.34 56.40 29.95
C VAL A 406 57.13 56.80 31.42
N GLN A 407 56.96 55.83 32.33
CA GLN A 407 56.98 56.08 33.78
C GLN A 407 58.36 56.53 34.28
N GLY A 408 59.44 56.03 33.69
CA GLY A 408 60.81 56.48 33.96
C GLY A 408 61.08 57.92 33.51
N VAL A 409 60.46 58.37 32.41
CA VAL A 409 60.57 59.75 31.91
C VAL A 409 59.64 60.72 32.65
N MET A 410 58.47 60.27 33.14
CA MET A 410 57.61 61.08 34.02
C MET A 410 58.04 61.08 35.50
N GLY A 411 59.12 60.37 35.85
CA GLY A 411 59.70 60.31 37.20
C GLY A 411 60.57 61.50 37.61
N MET A 412 60.73 62.52 36.76
CA MET A 412 61.44 63.77 37.09
C MET A 412 60.51 64.98 37.13
N SER A 413 59.60 65.02 38.12
CA SER A 413 59.14 66.25 38.77
C SER A 413 58.31 65.89 40.00
N ALA A 414 58.91 66.05 41.18
CA ALA A 414 58.20 66.10 42.44
C ALA A 414 57.51 67.48 42.59
N ILE A 415 56.30 67.52 43.17
CA ILE A 415 55.95 68.27 44.40
C ILE A 415 54.44 68.10 44.72
N SER A 416 54.22 67.52 45.92
CA SER A 416 53.16 67.73 46.94
C SER A 416 51.66 67.46 46.71
N ALA A 417 51.18 66.63 47.66
CA ALA A 417 50.01 66.82 48.54
C ALA A 417 48.64 66.26 48.10
N GLY A 418 48.11 65.35 48.94
CA GLY A 418 46.70 65.00 48.97
C GLY A 418 46.44 63.60 49.52
N ALA A 419 46.15 63.52 50.82
CA ALA A 419 45.81 62.30 51.56
C ALA A 419 44.41 61.73 51.23
N ILE A 420 44.08 60.61 51.90
CA ILE A 420 42.82 59.82 51.97
C ILE A 420 42.85 58.61 51.02
N GLY A 421 42.76 57.35 51.43
CA GLY A 421 42.43 56.70 52.69
C GLY A 421 41.83 55.31 52.40
N VAL A 422 41.98 54.38 53.35
CA VAL A 422 41.24 53.11 53.53
C VAL A 422 41.84 51.82 52.92
N MET A 423 42.62 51.16 53.78
CA MET A 423 42.52 49.77 54.28
C MET A 423 41.94 48.65 53.40
N GLY A 424 42.72 47.57 53.29
CA GLY A 424 42.27 46.24 52.85
C GLY A 424 43.35 45.18 53.07
N LEU A 425 43.54 44.81 54.33
CA LEU A 425 44.50 43.84 54.87
C LEU A 425 44.16 42.40 54.43
N GLY A 426 45.15 41.56 54.10
CA GLY A 426 44.93 40.12 53.93
C GLY A 426 46.05 39.36 53.23
N ALA A 427 47.22 39.27 53.87
CA ALA A 427 48.22 38.26 53.55
C ALA A 427 47.83 36.92 54.19
N LEU A 428 48.16 35.79 53.54
CA LEU A 428 48.76 34.58 54.12
C LEU A 428 49.03 33.57 53.00
N GLY A 429 50.26 33.06 52.97
CA GLY A 429 50.71 32.05 52.01
C GLY A 429 50.90 30.67 52.64
N ALA A 430 51.21 29.73 51.73
CA ALA A 430 51.98 28.49 51.86
C ALA A 430 51.38 27.24 52.57
N GLY A 431 51.58 26.08 51.89
CA GLY A 431 51.52 24.71 52.44
C GLY A 431 50.59 23.76 51.65
N THR A 432 51.01 23.14 50.55
CA THR A 432 51.54 21.75 50.42
C THR A 432 50.73 20.64 51.12
N GLY A 433 50.21 19.68 50.33
CA GLY A 433 49.76 18.36 50.80
C GLY A 433 48.79 17.65 49.82
N GLY A 434 49.15 16.46 49.32
CA GLY A 434 48.34 15.62 48.41
C GLY A 434 47.01 15.13 49.01
N ALA A 435 46.14 14.40 48.32
CA ALA A 435 46.39 13.35 47.33
C ALA A 435 45.12 13.06 46.50
N ALA A 436 45.34 12.42 45.34
CA ALA A 436 44.52 11.40 44.70
C ALA A 436 43.01 11.67 44.45
N ASN A 437 42.65 11.82 43.17
CA ASN A 437 41.93 10.75 42.48
C ASN A 437 41.94 10.97 40.95
N GLY A 438 42.20 9.88 40.23
CA GLY A 438 42.31 9.81 38.77
C GLY A 438 40.98 10.06 38.03
N GLY A 439 40.95 10.13 36.70
CA GLY A 439 41.96 9.68 35.76
C GLY A 439 41.90 10.41 34.44
N LEU A 440 43.07 10.46 33.81
CA LEU A 440 43.32 10.74 32.40
C LEU A 440 43.19 9.42 31.61
N GLY A 441 42.84 9.52 30.33
CA GLY A 441 43.03 8.40 29.42
C GLY A 441 42.37 8.54 28.07
N ALA A 442 42.95 9.37 27.20
CA ALA A 442 42.90 9.17 25.75
C ALA A 442 43.53 7.82 25.38
N GLY A 443 43.21 7.30 24.18
CA GLY A 443 44.04 6.26 23.54
C GLY A 443 43.26 5.15 22.87
N VAL A 444 42.95 5.36 21.60
CA VAL A 444 42.73 4.32 20.60
C VAL A 444 44.10 3.70 20.28
N GLU A 445 44.24 2.37 20.40
CA GLU A 445 44.84 1.51 19.36
C GLU A 445 44.72 0.02 19.69
N ASN A 446 44.81 -0.77 18.61
CA ASN A 446 44.35 -2.14 18.42
C ASN A 446 45.10 -3.24 19.20
N GLY A 447 44.42 -4.38 19.40
CA GLY A 447 45.07 -5.71 19.40
C GLY A 447 44.41 -6.78 20.28
N ALA A 448 43.64 -7.68 19.67
CA ALA A 448 43.38 -9.09 20.06
C ALA A 448 42.26 -9.62 19.13
N HIS A 449 42.42 -10.55 18.17
CA HIS A 449 43.14 -11.83 18.18
C HIS A 449 42.95 -12.61 19.47
N GLY A 450 41.93 -13.49 19.47
CA GLY A 450 41.77 -14.51 20.50
C GLY A 450 40.34 -14.97 20.72
N GLN A 451 39.66 -15.50 19.68
CA GLN A 451 38.52 -16.41 19.86
C GLN A 451 38.14 -17.07 18.52
N THR A 452 38.96 -18.03 18.07
CA THR A 452 38.63 -18.89 16.91
C THR A 452 38.84 -20.38 17.21
N ILE A 453 39.18 -20.74 18.46
CA ILE A 453 39.51 -22.13 18.82
C ILE A 453 38.30 -22.89 19.43
N ALA A 454 37.24 -22.20 19.84
CA ALA A 454 36.08 -22.87 20.46
C ALA A 454 35.03 -23.39 19.46
N THR A 455 35.06 -22.94 18.20
CA THR A 455 34.03 -23.29 17.21
C THR A 455 34.35 -24.54 16.39
N TYR A 456 35.59 -25.03 16.39
CA TYR A 456 35.98 -26.23 15.63
C TYR A 456 35.66 -27.55 16.36
N SER A 457 35.66 -27.54 17.70
CA SER A 457 35.40 -28.75 18.49
C SER A 457 33.93 -29.17 18.51
N GLN A 458 33.01 -28.24 18.20
CA GLN A 458 31.57 -28.50 18.21
C GLN A 458 31.07 -29.10 16.88
N GLU A 459 31.76 -28.85 15.76
CA GLU A 459 31.46 -29.50 14.47
C GLU A 459 31.92 -30.97 14.42
N GLN A 460 33.10 -31.30 15.00
CA GLN A 460 33.57 -32.69 15.05
C GLN A 460 32.74 -33.61 15.97
N ALA A 461 32.09 -33.06 17.00
CA ALA A 461 31.23 -33.82 17.90
C ALA A 461 29.89 -34.23 17.24
N VAL A 462 29.38 -33.40 16.32
CA VAL A 462 28.14 -33.68 15.59
C VAL A 462 28.38 -34.71 14.49
N GLU A 463 29.52 -34.65 13.79
CA GLU A 463 29.87 -35.63 12.74
C GLU A 463 30.13 -37.06 13.28
N MET A 464 30.64 -37.18 14.51
CA MET A 464 30.85 -38.49 15.17
C MET A 464 29.56 -39.15 15.66
N THR A 465 28.46 -38.39 15.79
CA THR A 465 27.17 -38.93 16.25
C THR A 465 26.36 -39.51 15.08
N GLU A 466 26.51 -38.98 13.87
CA GLU A 466 25.86 -39.50 12.65
C GLU A 466 26.49 -40.79 12.12
N ARG A 467 27.78 -41.07 12.42
CA ARG A 467 28.42 -42.33 12.00
C ARG A 467 28.07 -43.54 12.87
N LYS A 468 27.44 -43.36 14.04
CA LYS A 468 27.02 -44.48 14.91
C LYS A 468 25.61 -45.01 14.62
N THR A 469 24.78 -44.28 13.89
CA THR A 469 23.41 -44.70 13.53
C THR A 469 23.31 -45.43 12.18
N VAL A 470 24.40 -45.53 11.42
CA VAL A 470 24.42 -46.23 10.10
C VAL A 470 24.98 -47.66 10.19
N LEU A 471 25.39 -48.14 11.38
CA LEU A 471 25.89 -49.52 11.57
C LEU A 471 24.95 -50.43 12.37
N ILE A 472 23.70 -50.02 12.60
CA ILE A 472 22.66 -50.88 13.17
C ILE A 472 21.40 -50.72 12.32
N CYS A 473 21.39 -51.39 11.16
CA CYS A 473 20.23 -51.82 10.39
C CYS A 473 20.71 -52.85 9.37
#